data_AF-A0A7Z0KY79-F1
#
_entry.id   AF-A0A7Z0KY79-F1
#
_cell.length_a   1.000
_cell.length_b   1.000
_cell.length_c   1.000
_cell.angle_alpha   90.00
_cell.angle_beta   90.00
_cell.angle_gamma   90.00
#
_symmetry.space_group_name_H-M   'P 1'
#
loop_
_entity.id
_entity.type
_entity.pdbx_description
1 polymer ?
#
loop_
_entity_poly.entity_id
_entity_poly.type
_entity_poly.pdbx_seq_one_letter_code
_entity_poly.pdbx_strand_id
1 'polypeptide(L)'
;MIRAGALALALAAPSPALADLLIDLSIVQACVDAAGPEQAAPGCIGQAANRCMEDSPQGHSTVQMGACLDAELGWWDGLLNTEYRGLMAELEASDADLPAHLAVQAGYLRDMQRAWIRLRDSACAFEASRWQGGTGASPAAIGCLLQRTAQHALFLRNKREGQH
;
A
#
# COMPACT_ATOMS: atom_id res chain seq x y z
N MET A 1 58.88 6.92 -15.85
CA MET A 1 58.58 5.73 -15.03
C MET A 1 57.26 5.99 -14.29
N ILE A 2 56.12 5.57 -14.84
CA ILE A 2 54.80 5.79 -14.24
C ILE A 2 54.40 4.49 -13.54
N ARG A 3 54.25 4.51 -12.21
CA ARG A 3 53.77 3.37 -11.42
C ARG A 3 52.24 3.37 -11.44
N ALA A 4 51.63 2.37 -12.07
CA ALA A 4 50.20 2.13 -12.00
C ALA A 4 49.85 1.51 -10.64
N GLY A 5 49.12 2.25 -9.80
CA GLY A 5 48.53 1.73 -8.57
C GLY A 5 47.18 1.06 -8.88
N ALA A 6 47.06 -0.23 -8.60
CA ALA A 6 45.81 -0.97 -8.73
C ALA A 6 44.87 -0.62 -7.57
N LEU A 7 43.70 -0.05 -7.89
CA LEU A 7 42.64 0.22 -6.95
C LEU A 7 41.78 -1.05 -6.81
N ALA A 8 41.86 -1.72 -5.66
CA ALA A 8 41.05 -2.89 -5.36
C ALA A 8 39.60 -2.46 -5.05
N LEU A 9 38.66 -2.87 -5.92
CA LEU A 9 37.23 -2.66 -5.73
C LEU A 9 36.71 -3.68 -4.72
N ALA A 10 36.37 -3.24 -3.51
CA ALA A 10 35.71 -4.08 -2.51
C ALA A 10 34.25 -4.30 -2.91
N LEU A 11 33.90 -5.52 -3.32
CA LEU A 11 32.51 -5.93 -3.52
C LEU A 11 31.80 -6.02 -2.15
N ALA A 12 30.93 -5.06 -1.87
CA ALA A 12 29.99 -5.17 -0.76
C ALA A 12 28.96 -6.25 -1.11
N ALA A 13 28.96 -7.37 -0.37
CA ALA A 13 27.93 -8.38 -0.49
C ALA A 13 26.60 -7.83 0.06
N PRO A 14 25.46 -8.09 -0.61
CA PRO A 14 24.15 -7.71 -0.09
C PRO A 14 23.84 -8.50 1.20
N SER A 15 23.47 -7.79 2.27
CA SER A 15 23.06 -8.40 3.54
C SER A 15 21.74 -9.19 3.38
N PRO A 16 21.62 -10.42 3.92
CA PRO A 16 20.48 -11.31 3.70
C PRO A 16 19.29 -11.01 4.64
N ALA A 17 19.01 -9.75 4.96
CA ALA A 17 18.02 -9.40 5.98
C ALA A 17 16.56 -9.43 5.50
N LEU A 18 16.30 -9.67 4.21
CA LEU A 18 14.95 -9.56 3.60
C LEU A 18 14.49 -10.84 2.89
N ALA A 19 15.22 -11.95 3.00
CA ALA A 19 15.00 -13.09 2.10
C ALA A 19 13.94 -14.12 2.55
N ASP A 20 13.43 -14.08 3.79
CA ASP A 20 12.54 -15.14 4.31
C ASP A 20 11.38 -14.60 5.17
N LEU A 21 10.72 -13.52 4.74
CA LEU A 21 9.41 -13.18 5.33
C LEU A 21 8.31 -14.01 4.67
N LEU A 22 7.99 -15.16 5.25
CA LEU A 22 6.80 -15.94 4.87
C LEU A 22 5.56 -15.32 5.51
N ILE A 23 4.97 -14.34 4.82
CA ILE A 23 3.66 -13.76 5.18
C ILE A 23 2.55 -14.43 4.38
N ASP A 24 1.51 -14.89 5.08
CA ASP A 24 0.32 -15.44 4.44
C ASP A 24 -0.69 -14.33 4.10
N LEU A 25 -0.58 -13.79 2.88
CA LEU A 25 -1.51 -12.77 2.36
C LEU A 25 -2.88 -13.35 1.97
N SER A 26 -3.04 -14.69 1.93
CA SER A 26 -4.32 -15.31 1.60
C SER A 26 -5.38 -15.03 2.67
N ILE A 27 -4.95 -14.74 3.91
CA ILE A 27 -5.82 -14.31 5.02
C ILE A 27 -6.60 -13.04 4.64
N VAL A 28 -5.90 -12.05 4.08
CA VAL A 28 -6.53 -10.77 3.71
C VAL A 28 -7.43 -10.96 2.49
N GLN A 29 -6.97 -11.71 1.48
CA GLN A 29 -7.78 -12.05 0.30
C GLN A 29 -9.10 -12.72 0.71
N ALA A 30 -9.04 -13.79 1.52
CA ALA A 30 -10.23 -14.52 1.96
C ALA A 30 -11.19 -13.62 2.77
N CYS A 31 -10.66 -12.74 3.61
CA CYS A 31 -11.46 -11.78 4.36
C CYS A 31 -12.19 -10.78 3.44
N VAL A 32 -11.46 -10.22 2.45
CA VAL A 32 -11.98 -9.25 1.48
C VAL A 32 -13.01 -9.88 0.54
N ASP A 33 -12.87 -11.16 0.21
CA ASP A 33 -13.85 -11.90 -0.58
C ASP A 33 -15.11 -12.22 0.25
N ALA A 34 -14.96 -12.54 1.54
CA ALA A 34 -16.07 -12.87 2.43
C ALA A 34 -16.91 -11.66 2.85
N ALA A 35 -16.30 -10.47 3.00
CA ALA A 35 -17.01 -9.26 3.41
C ALA A 35 -18.08 -8.79 2.40
N GLY A 36 -17.92 -9.13 1.12
CA GLY A 36 -18.81 -8.69 0.05
C GLY A 36 -18.82 -7.15 -0.16
N PRO A 37 -19.56 -6.66 -1.17
CA PRO A 37 -19.57 -5.23 -1.56
C PRO A 37 -20.17 -4.29 -0.51
N GLU A 38 -21.16 -4.78 0.24
CA GLU A 38 -21.98 -3.95 1.14
C GLU A 38 -21.39 -3.80 2.54
N GLN A 39 -20.60 -4.77 3.01
CA GLN A 39 -19.92 -4.64 4.29
C GLN A 39 -18.52 -4.13 4.02
N ALA A 40 -18.26 -2.89 4.45
CA ALA A 40 -16.93 -2.36 4.46
C ALA A 40 -16.01 -3.40 5.14
N ALA A 41 -14.93 -3.77 4.44
CA ALA A 41 -13.91 -4.68 4.93
C ALA A 41 -12.80 -4.05 5.82
N PRO A 42 -12.97 -2.92 6.59
CA PRO A 42 -11.94 -2.45 7.50
C PRO A 42 -11.43 -3.50 8.48
N GLY A 43 -12.24 -4.51 8.82
CA GLY A 43 -11.81 -5.63 9.66
C GLY A 43 -10.72 -6.50 9.03
N CYS A 44 -10.51 -6.46 7.72
CA CYS A 44 -9.45 -7.20 7.02
C CYS A 44 -8.09 -6.50 7.08
N ILE A 45 -8.08 -5.20 7.38
CA ILE A 45 -6.86 -4.39 7.36
C ILE A 45 -5.97 -4.78 8.54
N GLY A 46 -4.73 -5.15 8.24
CA GLY A 46 -3.71 -5.55 9.20
C GLY A 46 -3.79 -7.01 9.61
N GLN A 47 -4.71 -7.83 9.08
CA GLN A 47 -4.82 -9.23 9.52
C GLN A 47 -3.56 -10.06 9.22
N ALA A 48 -3.03 -9.97 8.00
CA ALA A 48 -1.81 -10.69 7.65
C ALA A 48 -0.58 -10.13 8.37
N ALA A 49 -0.50 -8.80 8.51
CA ALA A 49 0.59 -8.14 9.23
C ALA A 49 0.59 -8.52 10.71
N ASN A 50 -0.56 -8.51 11.38
CA ASN A 50 -0.69 -8.91 12.78
C ASN A 50 -0.33 -10.38 12.96
N ARG A 51 -0.83 -11.27 12.10
CA ARG A 51 -0.49 -12.69 12.12
C ARG A 51 1.00 -12.92 11.93
N CYS A 52 1.61 -12.22 10.98
CA CYS A 52 3.05 -12.24 10.72
C CYS A 52 3.86 -11.81 11.96
N MET A 53 3.41 -10.79 12.70
CA MET A 53 4.06 -10.39 13.94
C MET A 53 3.91 -11.44 15.04
N GLU A 54 2.72 -12.03 15.21
CA GLU A 54 2.46 -13.05 16.24
C GLU A 54 3.27 -14.33 16.01
N ASP A 55 3.41 -14.77 14.76
CA ASP A 55 4.12 -16.01 14.40
C ASP A 55 5.64 -15.85 14.38
N SER A 56 6.16 -14.61 14.44
CA SER A 56 7.58 -14.31 14.34
C SER A 56 8.27 -14.23 15.71
N PRO A 57 9.40 -14.94 15.94
CA PRO A 57 10.18 -14.81 17.19
C PRO A 57 10.66 -13.39 17.51
N GLN A 58 10.79 -12.53 16.49
CA GLN A 58 11.16 -11.12 16.62
C GLN A 58 10.00 -10.17 16.25
N GLY A 59 8.75 -10.65 16.29
CA GLY A 59 7.55 -9.95 15.84
C GLY A 59 7.34 -8.54 16.40
N HIS A 60 7.84 -8.28 17.61
CA HIS A 60 7.76 -6.98 18.29
C HIS A 60 8.98 -6.08 18.08
N SER A 61 9.98 -6.52 17.31
CA SER A 61 11.07 -5.63 16.89
C SER A 61 10.54 -4.66 15.84
N THR A 62 11.03 -3.41 15.87
CA THR A 62 10.60 -2.39 14.90
C THR A 62 10.89 -2.79 13.45
N VAL A 63 11.95 -3.57 13.22
CA VAL A 63 12.31 -4.11 11.91
C VAL A 63 11.28 -5.13 11.43
N GLN A 64 10.96 -6.13 12.25
CA GLN A 64 9.99 -7.17 11.88
C GLN A 64 8.58 -6.60 11.73
N MET A 65 8.18 -5.69 12.62
CA MET A 65 6.90 -4.98 12.51
C MET A 65 6.80 -4.25 11.18
N GLY A 66 7.84 -3.48 10.82
CA GLY A 66 7.89 -2.77 9.53
C GLY A 66 7.77 -3.71 8.34
N ALA A 67 8.48 -4.85 8.36
CA ALA A 67 8.43 -5.83 7.28
C ALA A 67 7.05 -6.49 7.12
N CYS A 68 6.41 -6.90 8.22
CA CYS A 68 5.05 -7.46 8.20
C CYS A 68 4.02 -6.45 7.68
N LEU A 69 4.10 -5.18 8.12
CA LEU A 69 3.19 -4.11 7.66
C LEU A 69 3.40 -3.78 6.17
N ASP A 70 4.64 -3.71 5.72
CA ASP A 70 5.00 -3.37 4.34
C ASP A 70 4.54 -4.44 3.35
N ALA A 71 4.66 -5.71 3.73
CA ALA A 71 4.19 -6.81 2.90
C ALA A 71 2.66 -6.78 2.68
N GLU A 72 1.88 -6.53 3.74
CA GLU A 72 0.43 -6.38 3.58
C GLU A 72 0.08 -5.08 2.82
N LEU A 73 0.81 -3.99 3.06
CA LEU A 73 0.64 -2.74 2.32
C LEU A 73 0.82 -2.97 0.81
N GLY A 74 1.82 -3.75 0.41
CA GLY A 74 2.05 -4.10 -1.00
C GLY A 74 0.86 -4.83 -1.62
N TRP A 75 0.20 -5.73 -0.88
CA TRP A 75 -1.01 -6.40 -1.34
C TRP A 75 -2.17 -5.40 -1.54
N TRP A 76 -2.40 -4.51 -0.57
CA TRP A 76 -3.44 -3.47 -0.67
C TRP A 76 -3.18 -2.46 -1.78
N ASP A 77 -1.93 -2.08 -2.03
CA ASP A 77 -1.55 -1.21 -3.15
C ASP A 77 -1.82 -1.89 -4.50
N GLY A 78 -1.60 -3.20 -4.58
CA GLY A 78 -1.97 -4.02 -5.75
C GLY A 78 -3.48 -3.99 -6.04
N LEU A 79 -4.31 -4.19 -5.00
CA LEU A 79 -5.76 -4.09 -5.11
C LEU A 79 -6.19 -2.67 -5.51
N LEU A 80 -5.68 -1.64 -4.83
CA LEU A 80 -5.97 -0.23 -5.12
C LEU A 80 -5.73 0.11 -6.59
N ASN A 81 -4.56 -0.26 -7.12
CA ASN A 81 -4.21 0.02 -8.51
C ASN A 81 -5.07 -0.77 -9.51
N THR A 82 -5.49 -1.98 -9.15
CA THR A 82 -6.40 -2.78 -9.97
C THR A 82 -7.77 -2.12 -10.06
N GLU A 83 -8.34 -1.70 -8.93
CA GLU A 83 -9.65 -1.05 -8.91
C GLU A 83 -9.62 0.35 -9.53
N TYR A 84 -8.56 1.13 -9.30
CA TYR A 84 -8.39 2.43 -9.95
C TYR A 84 -8.37 2.30 -11.47
N ARG A 85 -7.60 1.35 -12.02
CA ARG A 85 -7.53 1.13 -13.48
C ARG A 85 -8.86 0.65 -14.05
N GLY A 86 -9.54 -0.26 -13.35
CA GLY A 86 -10.85 -0.76 -13.75
C GLY A 86 -11.88 0.36 -13.82
N LEU A 87 -12.03 1.10 -12.72
CA LEU A 87 -12.97 2.22 -12.65
C LEU A 87 -12.61 3.33 -13.64
N MET A 88 -11.32 3.62 -13.86
CA MET A 88 -10.91 4.61 -14.86
C MET A 88 -11.38 4.22 -16.26
N ALA A 89 -11.18 2.97 -16.67
CA ALA A 89 -11.59 2.49 -17.99
C ALA A 89 -13.12 2.55 -18.17
N GLU A 90 -13.90 2.21 -17.14
CA GLU A 90 -15.36 2.29 -17.15
C GLU A 90 -15.84 3.75 -17.30
N LEU A 91 -15.22 4.67 -16.56
CA LEU A 91 -15.56 6.10 -16.65
C LEU A 91 -15.12 6.73 -17.97
N GLU A 92 -13.95 6.37 -18.50
CA GLU A 92 -13.51 6.82 -19.83
C GLU A 92 -14.46 6.34 -20.93
N ALA A 93 -14.96 5.10 -20.83
CA ALA A 93 -15.97 4.59 -21.75
C ALA A 93 -17.30 5.34 -21.60
N SER A 94 -17.74 5.63 -20.37
CA SER A 94 -18.94 6.42 -20.11
C SER A 94 -18.83 7.87 -20.61
N ASP A 95 -17.64 8.46 -20.54
CA ASP A 95 -17.38 9.83 -20.97
C ASP A 95 -17.29 9.94 -22.51
N ALA A 96 -16.94 8.86 -23.23
CA ALA A 96 -16.62 8.88 -24.66
C ALA A 96 -17.76 9.38 -25.57
N ASP A 97 -19.02 9.08 -25.22
CA ASP A 97 -20.19 9.45 -26.02
C ASP A 97 -20.87 10.76 -25.56
N LEU A 98 -20.29 11.42 -24.54
CA LEU A 98 -20.86 12.62 -23.95
C LEU A 98 -20.27 13.91 -24.57
N PRO A 99 -21.05 15.00 -24.64
CA PRO A 99 -20.50 16.33 -24.90
C PRO A 99 -19.37 16.67 -23.92
N ALA A 100 -18.34 17.41 -24.37
CA ALA A 100 -17.13 17.68 -23.58
C ALA A 100 -17.36 18.28 -22.17
N HIS A 101 -18.45 19.02 -21.97
CA HIS A 101 -18.79 19.59 -20.66
C HIS A 101 -19.41 18.59 -19.68
N LEU A 102 -19.80 17.39 -20.15
CA LEU A 102 -20.35 16.27 -19.39
C LEU A 102 -19.37 15.08 -19.31
N ALA A 103 -18.45 14.96 -20.26
CA ALA A 103 -17.38 13.97 -20.31
C ALA A 103 -16.24 14.29 -19.30
N VAL A 104 -16.54 14.23 -18.00
CA VAL A 104 -15.67 14.77 -16.93
C VAL A 104 -15.33 13.76 -15.84
N GLN A 105 -15.97 12.59 -15.81
CA GLN A 105 -15.87 11.66 -14.69
C GLN A 105 -14.47 11.08 -14.53
N ALA A 106 -13.83 10.64 -15.61
CA ALA A 106 -12.46 10.14 -15.62
C ALA A 106 -11.46 11.20 -15.12
N GLY A 107 -11.68 12.46 -15.52
CA GLY A 107 -10.91 13.61 -15.05
C GLY A 107 -11.00 13.80 -13.54
N TYR A 108 -12.22 13.80 -13.00
CA TYR A 108 -12.44 13.93 -11.56
C TYR A 108 -11.87 12.76 -10.76
N LEU A 109 -11.97 11.52 -11.24
CA LEU A 109 -11.36 10.36 -10.57
C LEU A 109 -9.84 10.51 -10.48
N ARG A 110 -9.17 10.88 -11.57
CA ARG A 110 -7.71 11.09 -11.59
C ARG A 110 -7.28 12.17 -10.60
N ASP A 111 -7.99 13.28 -10.56
CA ASP A 111 -7.63 14.41 -9.71
C ASP A 111 -7.88 14.10 -8.23
N MET A 112 -8.97 13.39 -7.93
CA MET A 112 -9.25 12.83 -6.60
C MET A 112 -8.13 11.89 -6.16
N GLN A 113 -7.72 10.93 -7.00
CA GLN A 113 -6.63 9.99 -6.70
C GLN A 113 -5.31 10.73 -6.37
N ARG A 114 -4.94 11.73 -7.17
CA ARG A 114 -3.73 12.55 -6.95
C ARG A 114 -3.81 13.35 -5.65
N ALA A 115 -4.98 13.88 -5.31
CA ALA A 115 -5.19 14.59 -4.06
C ALA A 115 -5.08 13.64 -2.85
N TRP A 116 -5.64 12.44 -2.97
CA TRP A 116 -5.54 11.42 -1.94
C TRP A 116 -4.10 10.97 -1.66
N ILE A 117 -3.26 10.80 -2.69
CA ILE A 117 -1.83 10.47 -2.48
C ILE A 117 -1.16 11.52 -1.59
N ARG A 118 -1.39 12.81 -1.87
CA ARG A 118 -0.82 13.90 -1.03
C ARG A 118 -1.35 13.87 0.40
N LEU A 119 -2.64 13.59 0.58
CA LEU A 119 -3.23 13.44 1.91
C LEU A 119 -2.63 12.25 2.66
N ARG A 120 -2.49 11.09 2.01
CA ARG A 120 -1.88 9.89 2.59
C ARG A 120 -0.46 10.19 3.04
N ASP A 121 0.37 10.70 2.14
CA ASP A 121 1.80 10.88 2.39
C ASP A 121 2.03 11.91 3.50
N SER A 122 1.32 13.04 3.48
CA SER A 122 1.40 14.05 4.54
C SER A 122 0.90 13.55 5.90
N ALA A 123 -0.19 12.79 5.92
CA ALA A 123 -0.71 12.22 7.15
C ALA A 123 0.24 11.17 7.74
N CYS A 124 0.84 10.31 6.92
CA CYS A 124 1.75 9.28 7.42
C CYS A 124 3.14 9.84 7.79
N ALA A 125 3.59 10.92 7.15
CA ALA A 125 4.73 11.70 7.63
C ALA A 125 4.44 12.34 9.00
N PHE A 126 3.23 12.84 9.22
CA PHE A 126 2.80 13.33 10.53
C PHE A 126 2.84 12.22 11.59
N GLU A 127 2.30 11.03 11.30
CA GLU A 127 2.35 9.91 12.26
C GLU A 127 3.80 9.53 12.63
N ALA A 128 4.71 9.50 11.66
CA ALA A 128 6.13 9.25 11.92
C ALA A 128 6.75 10.33 12.83
N SER A 129 6.40 11.61 12.61
CA SER A 129 6.98 12.74 13.35
C SER A 129 6.68 12.71 14.85
N ARG A 130 5.56 12.07 15.25
CA ARG A 130 5.16 11.90 16.65
C ARG A 130 6.17 11.09 17.49
N TRP A 131 7.02 10.32 16.82
CA TRP A 131 8.07 9.51 17.43
C TRP A 131 9.40 10.25 17.59
N GLN A 132 9.50 11.51 17.14
CA GLN A 132 10.67 12.39 17.34
C GLN A 132 12.02 11.74 16.96
N GLY A 133 12.05 10.96 15.88
CA GLY A 133 13.25 10.26 15.41
C GLY A 133 13.55 8.92 16.10
N GLY A 134 12.71 8.46 17.02
CA GLY A 134 12.80 7.14 17.63
C GLY A 134 12.55 6.00 16.63
N THR A 135 12.97 4.78 16.99
CA THR A 135 12.89 3.59 16.11
C THR A 135 11.45 3.18 15.74
N GLY A 136 10.46 3.58 16.53
CA GLY A 136 9.05 3.35 16.22
C GLY A 136 8.47 4.25 15.12
N ALA A 137 9.21 5.28 14.68
CA ALA A 137 8.76 6.17 13.60
C ALA A 137 8.48 5.40 12.30
N SER A 138 9.34 4.42 11.95
CA SER A 138 9.20 3.63 10.73
C SER A 138 7.93 2.75 10.73
N PRO A 139 7.72 1.83 11.70
CA PRO A 139 6.50 1.03 11.71
C PRO A 139 5.23 1.88 11.88
N ALA A 140 5.29 3.04 12.56
CA ALA A 140 4.15 3.95 12.62
C ALA A 140 3.79 4.57 11.26
N ALA A 141 4.79 4.97 10.48
CA ALA A 141 4.58 5.47 9.12
C ALA A 141 3.98 4.39 8.21
N ILE A 142 4.54 3.18 8.24
CA ILE A 142 4.09 2.06 7.40
C ILE A 142 2.69 1.60 7.81
N GLY A 143 2.39 1.53 9.11
CA GLY A 143 1.05 1.22 9.60
C GLY A 143 0.00 2.25 9.14
N CYS A 144 0.35 3.53 9.11
CA CYS A 144 -0.51 4.56 8.52
C CYS A 144 -0.71 4.35 7.02
N LEU A 145 0.35 4.05 6.28
CA LEU A 145 0.29 3.79 4.84
C LEU A 145 -0.62 2.59 4.56
N LEU A 146 -0.45 1.49 5.30
CA LEU A 146 -1.28 0.29 5.23
C LEU A 146 -2.76 0.66 5.39
N GLN A 147 -3.10 1.31 6.51
CA GLN A 147 -4.48 1.66 6.83
C GLN A 147 -5.13 2.51 5.73
N ARG A 148 -4.46 3.59 5.31
CA ARG A 148 -5.02 4.53 4.34
C ARG A 148 -5.09 3.95 2.93
N THR A 149 -4.12 3.13 2.55
CA THR A 149 -4.10 2.45 1.23
C THR A 149 -5.21 1.42 1.17
N ALA A 150 -5.37 0.60 2.21
CA ALA A 150 -6.44 -0.39 2.27
C ALA A 150 -7.84 0.24 2.24
N GLN A 151 -8.07 1.29 3.04
CA GLN A 151 -9.33 2.05 3.03
C GLN A 151 -9.64 2.62 1.65
N HIS A 152 -8.63 3.13 0.94
CA HIS A 152 -8.82 3.71 -0.38
C HIS A 152 -9.03 2.64 -1.47
N ALA A 153 -8.36 1.49 -1.36
CA ALA A 153 -8.62 0.33 -2.21
C ALA A 153 -10.10 -0.11 -2.12
N LEU A 154 -10.62 -0.24 -0.89
CA LEU A 154 -12.02 -0.58 -0.65
C LEU A 154 -12.99 0.51 -1.14
N PHE A 155 -12.64 1.79 -0.97
CA PHE A 155 -13.43 2.88 -1.54
C PHE A 155 -13.55 2.77 -3.06
N LEU A 156 -12.44 2.52 -3.76
CA LEU A 156 -12.42 2.37 -5.23
C LEU A 156 -13.20 1.12 -5.67
N ARG A 157 -13.01 0.00 -4.97
CA ARG A 157 -13.77 -1.24 -5.21
C ARG A 157 -15.27 -0.98 -5.13
N ASN A 158 -15.73 -0.35 -4.05
CA ASN A 158 -17.14 -0.06 -3.85
C ASN A 158 -17.69 0.91 -4.91
N LYS A 159 -16.87 1.88 -5.36
CA LYS A 159 -17.25 2.78 -6.45
C LYS A 159 -17.45 2.06 -7.77
N ARG A 160 -16.66 1.03 -8.02
CA ARG A 160 -16.73 0.22 -9.23
C ARG A 160 -17.89 -0.76 -9.20
N GLU A 161 -18.05 -1.50 -8.10
CA GLU A 161 -19.13 -2.49 -7.93
C GLU A 161 -20.52 -1.83 -7.87
N GLY A 162 -20.63 -0.60 -7.33
CA GLY A 162 -21.89 0.14 -7.23
C GLY A 162 -22.37 0.84 -8.52
N GLN A 163 -21.72 0.62 -9.67
CA GLN A 163 -22.16 1.11 -10.98
C GLN A 163 -23.06 0.12 -11.75
N HIS A 164 -23.49 -0.97 -11.10
CA HIS A 164 -24.47 -1.92 -11.61
C HIS A 164 -25.84 -1.74 -10.94
#